data_AF-A0A392MP96-F1
#
_entry.id   AF-A0A392MP96-F1
#
_cell.length_a   1.000
_cell.length_b   1.000
_cell.length_c   1.000
_cell.angle_alpha   90.00
_cell.angle_beta   90.00
_cell.angle_gamma   90.00
#
_symmetry.space_group_name_H-M   'P 1'
#
loop_
_entity.id
_entity.type
_entity.pdbx_description
1 polymer ?
#
loop_
_entity_poly.entity_id
_entity_poly.type
_entity_poly.pdbx_seq_one_letter_code
_entity_poly.pdbx_strand_id
1 'polypeptide(L)'
;MYMLAGEVLKKLAFIVPSHRKFFILELSESSHALTGSAVSELVTLQQTNMLGLSAGSMAGAAILRVLQALSSLISHNTTGDTDMESDVDLDQHDDKAIIWNLNTALEPLWQELSNCISAAEMQLGQSSFCPNMSNINVAENLHGSSTSPPLPPGTQRLLPFIEAFFVLCEKLQANESIMQQDHDNATAREVKESAGCSASMSGKFCGDSQRKLDGGVTFTRFAEKHRRLANAFIRQNPGLLEKSLSMMLKAPRLIDFDNKRAYFRSRIRQQHDQQLSGPLRISVRRAYILEDSYNQLRMRPTQDLKGRLNVQFQGEEGIDAGGLTREWYQLLSRVIFDKGALLFTTVGNNATFQPNPNSVYQTEHLSYFKFVGRV
;
A
#
# COMPACT_ATOMS: atom_id res chain seq x y z
N MET A 1 14.56 17.52 1.23
CA MET A 1 15.77 18.03 1.90
C MET A 1 16.29 17.08 2.98
N TYR A 2 15.44 16.39 3.76
CA TYR A 2 15.89 15.61 4.93
C TYR A 2 16.54 14.24 4.64
N MET A 3 16.14 13.57 3.55
CA MET A 3 16.84 12.35 3.09
C MET A 3 18.34 12.60 2.84
N LEU A 4 18.73 13.83 2.47
CA LEU A 4 20.13 14.16 2.21
C LEU A 4 21.01 14.04 3.46
N ALA A 5 20.49 14.29 4.66
CA ALA A 5 21.28 14.13 5.89
C ALA A 5 21.65 12.66 6.13
N GLY A 6 20.67 11.75 5.99
CA GLY A 6 20.91 10.31 6.06
C GLY A 6 21.90 9.83 4.98
N GLU A 7 21.77 10.33 3.75
CA GLU A 7 22.71 10.00 2.66
C GLU A 7 24.13 10.54 2.90
N VAL A 8 24.28 11.72 3.50
CA VAL A 8 25.60 12.26 3.86
C VAL A 8 26.23 11.41 4.97
N LEU A 9 25.48 11.08 6.02
CA LEU A 9 25.98 10.22 7.10
C LEU A 9 26.36 8.84 6.59
N LYS A 10 25.57 8.25 5.67
CA LYS A 10 25.93 7.01 4.97
C LYS A 10 27.28 7.13 4.25
N LYS A 11 27.48 8.19 3.48
CA LYS A 11 28.75 8.41 2.75
C LYS A 11 29.93 8.57 3.70
N LEU A 12 29.76 9.27 4.83
CA LEU A 12 30.79 9.42 5.84
C LEU A 12 31.12 8.08 6.53
N ALA A 13 30.08 7.32 6.89
CA ALA A 13 30.22 5.99 7.49
C ALA A 13 30.82 4.96 6.52
N PHE A 14 30.60 5.12 5.21
CA PHE A 14 31.21 4.29 4.18
C PHE A 14 32.74 4.51 4.10
N ILE A 15 33.19 5.76 4.23
CA ILE A 15 34.63 6.08 4.23
C ILE A 15 35.31 5.61 5.51
N VAL A 16 34.62 5.74 6.65
CA VAL A 16 35.15 5.38 7.97
C VAL A 16 34.11 4.52 8.71
N PRO A 17 34.20 3.17 8.63
CA PRO A 17 33.21 2.27 9.22
C PRO A 17 33.00 2.47 10.73
N SER A 18 34.04 2.86 11.47
CA SER A 18 33.94 3.15 12.90
C SER A 18 33.03 4.34 13.23
N HIS A 19 32.81 5.26 12.28
CA HIS A 19 31.85 6.35 12.46
C HIS A 19 30.39 5.88 12.41
N ARG A 20 30.09 4.72 11.82
CA ARG A 20 28.72 4.18 11.75
C ARG A 20 28.13 4.02 13.15
N LYS A 21 28.84 3.29 14.02
CA LYS A 21 28.40 3.02 15.41
C LYS A 21 28.27 4.31 16.22
N PHE A 22 29.23 5.22 16.05
CA PHE A 22 29.17 6.55 16.68
C PHE A 22 27.92 7.33 16.25
N PHE A 23 27.62 7.42 14.95
CA PHE A 23 26.43 8.11 14.47
C PHE A 23 25.12 7.45 14.92
N ILE A 24 25.07 6.13 14.96
CA ILE A 24 23.88 5.38 15.43
C ILE A 24 23.60 5.70 16.90
N LEU A 25 24.63 5.70 17.75
CA LEU A 25 24.51 6.05 19.17
C LEU A 25 24.09 7.51 19.36
N GLU A 26 24.76 8.46 18.69
CA GLU A 26 24.47 9.90 18.80
C GLU A 26 23.05 10.24 18.31
N LEU A 27 22.57 9.60 17.24
CA LEU A 27 21.20 9.77 16.75
C LEU A 27 20.16 9.14 17.69
N SER A 28 20.50 8.01 18.33
CA SER A 28 19.65 7.40 19.34
C SER A 28 19.50 8.31 20.57
N GLU A 29 20.62 8.85 21.08
CA GLU A 29 20.64 9.80 22.20
C GLU A 29 19.91 11.11 21.84
N SER A 30 20.13 11.62 20.63
CA SER A 30 19.41 12.78 20.11
C SER A 30 17.90 12.54 20.06
N SER A 31 17.47 11.35 19.65
CA SER A 31 16.05 10.97 19.65
C SER A 31 15.47 10.99 21.06
N HIS A 32 16.20 10.44 22.03
CA HIS A 32 15.81 10.44 23.44
C HIS A 32 15.71 11.87 24.01
N ALA A 33 16.67 12.74 23.71
CA ALA A 33 16.66 14.14 24.15
C ALA A 33 15.47 14.93 23.57
N LEU A 34 15.04 14.61 22.35
CA LEU A 34 13.90 15.25 21.70
C LEU A 34 12.54 14.77 22.23
N THR A 35 12.47 13.58 22.85
CA THR A 35 11.22 12.97 23.34
C THR A 35 10.45 13.89 24.27
N GLY A 36 11.11 14.53 25.24
CA GLY A 36 10.44 15.40 26.21
C GLY A 36 9.77 16.61 25.55
N SER A 37 10.47 17.29 24.64
CA SER A 37 9.92 18.41 23.88
C SER A 37 8.78 17.97 22.95
N ALA A 38 8.89 16.79 22.35
CA ALA A 38 7.88 16.24 21.46
C ALA A 38 6.59 15.83 22.18
N VAL A 39 6.71 15.19 23.35
CA VAL A 39 5.56 14.88 24.21
C VAL A 39 4.87 16.17 24.65
N SER A 40 5.63 17.18 25.09
CA SER A 40 5.07 18.49 25.47
C SER A 40 4.33 19.16 24.30
N GLU A 41 4.86 19.06 23.08
CA GLU A 41 4.20 19.57 21.87
C GLU A 41 2.87 18.85 21.59
N LEU A 42 2.83 17.51 21.70
CA LEU A 42 1.61 16.72 21.50
C LEU A 42 0.55 16.97 22.57
N VAL A 43 0.95 17.12 23.83
CA VAL A 43 0.05 17.50 24.94
C VAL A 43 -0.54 18.88 24.69
N THR A 44 0.27 19.84 24.25
CA THR A 44 -0.19 21.19 23.91
C THR A 44 -1.20 21.16 22.76
N LEU A 45 -0.91 20.39 21.70
CA LEU A 45 -1.83 20.18 20.57
C LEU A 45 -3.15 19.57 21.02
N GLN A 46 -3.11 18.58 21.91
CA GLN A 46 -4.30 17.93 22.44
C GLN A 46 -5.14 18.91 23.27
N GLN A 47 -4.53 19.61 24.24
CA GLN A 47 -5.21 20.55 25.13
C GLN A 47 -5.84 21.73 24.38
N THR A 48 -5.23 22.14 23.27
CA THR A 48 -5.68 23.27 22.47
C THR A 48 -6.61 22.87 21.32
N ASN A 49 -7.09 21.62 21.31
CA ASN A 49 -7.96 21.10 20.24
C ASN A 49 -7.36 21.31 18.85
N MET A 50 -6.06 21.04 18.69
CA MET A 50 -5.32 21.16 17.43
C MET A 50 -5.16 22.61 16.93
N LEU A 51 -5.45 23.63 17.76
CA LEU A 51 -5.34 25.04 17.40
C LEU A 51 -4.07 25.70 17.93
N GLY A 52 -3.44 25.14 18.96
CA GLY A 52 -2.37 25.80 19.69
C GLY A 52 -1.01 25.22 19.38
N LEU A 53 -0.27 25.88 18.50
CA LEU A 53 1.20 25.90 18.47
C LEU A 53 1.67 27.23 17.85
N SER A 54 2.83 27.71 18.29
CA SER A 54 3.51 28.80 17.59
C SER A 54 4.02 28.32 16.23
N ALA A 55 4.18 29.22 15.27
CA ALA A 55 4.68 28.90 13.94
C ALA A 55 6.09 28.23 13.93
N GLY A 56 6.80 28.24 15.06
CA GLY A 56 8.16 27.70 15.22
C GLY A 56 8.26 26.30 15.84
N SER A 57 7.17 25.62 16.17
CA SER A 57 7.26 24.26 16.72
C SER A 57 7.74 23.25 15.68
N MET A 58 8.85 22.59 15.97
CA MET A 58 9.58 21.71 15.03
C MET A 58 9.89 20.33 15.62
N ALA A 59 9.34 19.95 16.79
CA ALA A 59 9.75 18.72 17.47
C ALA A 59 9.41 17.47 16.65
N GLY A 60 8.21 17.40 16.07
CA GLY A 60 7.83 16.28 15.20
C GLY A 60 8.72 16.15 13.97
N ALA A 61 9.05 17.28 13.32
CA ALA A 61 9.97 17.28 12.19
C ALA A 61 11.40 16.91 12.61
N ALA A 62 11.84 17.27 13.83
CA ALA A 62 13.16 16.93 14.35
C ALA A 62 13.28 15.43 14.62
N ILE A 63 12.29 14.84 15.30
CA ILE A 63 12.25 13.39 15.54
C ILE A 63 12.21 12.63 14.22
N LEU A 64 11.34 13.02 13.28
CA LEU A 64 11.29 12.39 11.96
C LEU A 64 12.64 12.41 11.25
N ARG A 65 13.33 13.56 11.27
CA ARG A 65 14.67 13.70 10.66
C ARG A 65 15.68 12.75 11.27
N VAL A 66 15.74 12.68 12.60
CA VAL A 66 16.69 11.83 13.33
C VAL A 66 16.40 10.35 13.04
N LEU A 67 15.13 9.92 13.12
CA LEU A 67 14.76 8.53 12.83
C LEU A 67 14.96 8.15 11.36
N GLN A 68 14.74 9.05 10.41
CA GLN A 68 15.07 8.81 9.00
C GLN A 68 16.57 8.67 8.77
N ALA A 69 17.39 9.48 9.43
CA ALA A 69 18.86 9.38 9.36
C ALA A 69 19.36 8.06 9.96
N LEU A 70 18.83 7.68 11.12
CA LEU A 70 19.14 6.41 11.80
C LEU A 70 18.73 5.21 10.94
N SER A 71 17.49 5.21 10.43
CA SER A 71 16.95 4.21 9.52
C SER A 71 17.81 4.05 8.26
N SER A 72 18.32 5.16 7.73
CA SER A 72 19.22 5.17 6.58
C SER A 72 20.54 4.45 6.88
N LEU A 73 21.18 4.73 8.02
CA LEU A 73 22.46 4.12 8.41
C LEU A 73 22.36 2.60 8.61
N ILE A 74 21.23 2.11 9.11
CA ILE A 74 21.01 0.69 9.40
C ILE A 74 20.64 -0.12 8.14
N SER A 75 20.25 0.54 7.05
CA SER A 75 19.79 -0.13 5.81
C SER A 75 20.88 -0.83 5.00
N HIS A 76 22.16 -0.70 5.37
CA HIS A 76 23.28 -1.30 4.64
C HIS A 76 23.61 -2.66 5.24
N ASN A 77 23.22 -3.75 4.56
CA ASN A 77 23.82 -5.09 4.62
C ASN A 77 23.44 -6.01 3.42
N THR A 78 22.94 -5.49 2.29
CA THR A 78 22.56 -6.31 1.11
C THR A 78 23.08 -5.74 -0.21
N THR A 79 24.36 -5.38 -0.24
CA THR A 79 25.09 -5.25 -1.51
C THR A 79 26.39 -6.00 -1.35
N GLY A 80 26.44 -7.18 -1.98
CA GLY A 80 27.58 -8.06 -1.92
C GLY A 80 28.84 -7.38 -2.41
N ASP A 81 29.88 -7.44 -1.59
CA ASP A 81 31.21 -7.77 -2.07
C ASP A 81 32.02 -8.38 -0.92
N THR A 82 32.48 -9.60 -1.18
CA THR A 82 33.68 -10.29 -0.68
C THR A 82 34.08 -10.28 0.81
N ASP A 83 34.10 -11.49 1.37
CA ASP A 83 35.07 -12.04 2.35
C ASP A 83 35.35 -11.26 3.65
N MET A 84 34.45 -11.35 4.65
CA MET A 84 34.78 -11.34 6.11
C MET A 84 33.51 -11.72 6.92
N GLU A 85 33.23 -13.02 7.10
CA GLU A 85 31.96 -13.48 7.71
C GLU A 85 31.92 -13.49 9.26
N SER A 86 33.00 -13.18 9.99
CA SER A 86 33.00 -13.32 11.46
C SER A 86 32.71 -12.04 12.26
N ASP A 87 33.02 -10.84 11.73
CA ASP A 87 32.80 -9.55 12.44
C ASP A 87 31.45 -8.90 12.12
N VAL A 88 30.80 -9.32 11.03
CA VAL A 88 29.57 -8.72 10.51
C VAL A 88 28.33 -9.08 11.34
N ASP A 89 28.37 -10.19 12.09
CA ASP A 89 27.26 -10.67 12.91
C ASP A 89 27.15 -9.97 14.28
N LEU A 90 28.28 -9.58 14.89
CA LEU A 90 28.26 -8.83 16.16
C LEU A 90 27.69 -7.42 15.97
N ASP A 91 28.12 -6.70 14.93
CA ASP A 91 27.65 -5.33 14.66
C ASP A 91 26.15 -5.28 14.33
N GLN A 92 25.60 -6.33 13.72
CA GLN A 92 24.16 -6.44 13.48
C GLN A 92 23.35 -6.65 14.77
N HIS A 93 23.88 -7.41 15.72
CA HIS A 93 23.20 -7.63 17.00
C HIS A 93 23.17 -6.34 17.84
N ASP A 94 24.26 -5.58 17.83
CA ASP A 94 24.34 -4.28 18.49
C ASP A 94 23.38 -3.25 17.87
N ASP A 95 23.31 -3.15 16.54
CA ASP A 95 22.36 -2.27 15.85
C ASP A 95 20.90 -2.62 16.18
N LYS A 96 20.58 -3.92 16.29
CA LYS A 96 19.24 -4.40 16.71
C LYS A 96 18.91 -3.99 18.15
N ALA A 97 19.85 -4.17 19.06
CA ALA A 97 19.69 -3.79 20.46
C ALA A 97 19.45 -2.27 20.60
N ILE A 98 20.17 -1.45 19.83
CA ILE A 98 20.00 0.00 19.83
C ILE A 98 18.59 0.38 19.37
N ILE A 99 18.08 -0.20 18.27
CA ILE A 99 16.73 0.11 17.76
C ILE A 99 15.63 -0.35 18.73
N TRP A 100 15.81 -1.51 19.37
CA TRP A 100 14.86 -1.99 20.37
C TRP A 100 14.82 -1.09 21.61
N ASN A 101 16.00 -0.71 22.12
CA ASN A 101 16.14 0.20 23.25
C ASN A 101 15.54 1.58 22.92
N LEU A 102 15.78 2.07 21.70
CA LEU A 102 15.19 3.30 21.21
C LEU A 102 13.66 3.21 21.14
N ASN A 103 13.11 2.10 20.64
CA ASN A 103 11.66 1.91 20.61
C ASN A 103 11.05 1.94 22.03
N THR A 104 11.72 1.30 22.99
CA THR A 104 11.30 1.31 24.40
C THR A 104 11.36 2.72 24.99
N ALA A 105 12.41 3.50 24.65
CA ALA A 105 12.55 4.89 25.09
C ALA A 105 11.50 5.83 24.47
N LEU A 106 11.06 5.57 23.24
CA LEU A 106 10.06 6.37 22.53
C LEU A 106 8.61 5.94 22.83
N GLU A 107 8.40 4.89 23.61
CA GLU A 107 7.06 4.41 23.97
C GLU A 107 6.14 5.51 24.57
N PRO A 108 6.59 6.40 25.48
CA PRO A 108 5.76 7.49 25.98
C PRO A 108 5.32 8.47 24.89
N LEU A 109 6.17 8.70 23.88
CA LEU A 109 5.85 9.54 22.73
C LEU A 109 4.78 8.89 21.85
N TRP A 110 4.87 7.59 21.62
CA TRP A 110 3.89 6.85 20.80
C TRP A 110 2.53 6.75 21.48
N GLN A 111 2.52 6.58 22.81
CA GLN A 111 1.31 6.61 23.58
C GLN A 111 0.64 7.99 23.53
N GLU A 112 1.41 9.07 23.66
CA GLU A 112 0.87 10.42 23.59
C GLU A 112 0.40 10.79 22.18
N LEU A 113 1.15 10.37 21.15
CA LEU A 113 0.71 10.49 19.75
C LEU A 113 -0.63 9.79 19.53
N SER A 114 -0.78 8.58 20.08
CA SER A 114 -2.01 7.80 20.01
C SER A 114 -3.19 8.51 20.69
N ASN A 115 -2.96 9.15 21.85
CA ASN A 115 -3.96 9.95 22.54
C ASN A 115 -4.35 11.19 21.73
N CYS A 116 -3.37 11.88 21.16
CA CYS A 116 -3.55 13.09 20.36
C CYS A 116 -4.34 12.80 19.06
N ILE A 117 -4.00 11.72 18.35
CA ILE A 117 -4.75 11.28 17.16
C ILE A 117 -6.18 10.89 17.55
N SER A 118 -6.39 10.17 18.67
CA SER A 118 -7.73 9.80 19.11
C SER A 118 -8.60 11.05 19.35
N ALA A 119 -8.04 12.10 19.96
CA ALA A 119 -8.74 13.37 20.15
C ALA A 119 -9.02 14.09 18.82
N ALA A 120 -8.07 14.12 17.89
CA ALA A 120 -8.26 14.66 16.55
C ALA A 120 -9.38 13.93 15.79
N GLU A 121 -9.44 12.61 15.92
CA GLU A 121 -10.46 11.80 15.28
C GLU A 121 -11.85 12.01 15.88
N MET A 122 -11.99 12.22 17.20
CA MET A 122 -13.28 12.57 17.78
C MET A 122 -13.85 13.86 17.17
N GLN A 123 -13.00 14.86 16.90
CA GLN A 123 -13.41 16.12 16.27
C GLN A 123 -13.80 15.95 14.80
N LEU A 124 -13.01 15.19 14.03
CA LEU A 124 -13.35 14.90 12.63
C LEU A 124 -14.67 14.13 12.50
N GLY A 125 -14.95 13.21 13.44
CA GLY A 125 -16.19 12.43 13.45
C GLY A 125 -17.43 13.30 13.66
N GLN A 126 -17.33 14.34 14.49
CA GLN A 126 -18.42 15.29 14.74
C GLN A 126 -18.72 16.17 13.51
N SER A 127 -17.70 16.57 12.76
CA SER A 127 -17.87 17.33 11.51
C SER A 127 -18.53 16.56 10.35
N SER A 128 -18.63 15.22 10.47
CA SER A 128 -19.24 14.35 9.46
C SER A 128 -20.75 14.11 9.69
N PHE A 129 -21.35 14.65 10.75
CA PHE A 129 -22.80 14.55 11.02
C PHE A 129 -23.64 15.60 10.29
N CYS A 130 -23.37 15.81 9.00
CA CYS A 130 -24.34 16.44 8.08
C CYS A 130 -24.84 15.37 7.11
N PRO A 131 -26.08 14.86 7.26
CA PRO A 131 -26.61 13.83 6.38
C PRO A 131 -27.14 14.48 5.10
N ASN A 132 -26.34 14.50 4.04
CA ASN A 132 -26.89 14.63 2.68
C ASN A 132 -26.66 13.32 1.93
N MET A 133 -27.62 12.43 2.12
CA MET A 133 -27.86 11.30 1.22
C MET A 133 -28.54 11.86 -0.03
N SER A 134 -27.94 11.65 -1.21
CA SER A 134 -28.71 11.52 -2.45
C SER A 134 -27.87 10.88 -3.57
N ASN A 135 -28.29 9.65 -3.89
CA ASN A 135 -28.40 9.04 -5.21
C ASN A 135 -27.21 9.09 -6.17
N ILE A 136 -26.60 7.91 -6.31
CA ILE A 136 -25.72 7.53 -7.40
C ILE A 136 -26.54 7.51 -8.70
N ASN A 137 -26.38 8.52 -9.54
CA ASN A 137 -26.67 8.43 -10.96
C ASN A 137 -25.38 8.06 -11.71
N VAL A 138 -25.44 6.93 -12.42
CA VAL A 138 -24.38 6.42 -13.28
C VAL A 138 -24.49 7.10 -14.64
N ALA A 139 -23.85 8.24 -14.81
CA ALA A 139 -23.41 8.78 -16.11
C ALA A 139 -22.55 10.03 -15.90
N GLU A 140 -21.46 10.11 -16.66
CA GLU A 140 -20.70 11.34 -16.97
C GLU A 140 -19.93 12.02 -15.82
N ASN A 141 -18.62 11.79 -15.79
CA ASN A 141 -17.61 12.86 -16.00
C ASN A 141 -16.19 12.29 -15.91
N LEU A 142 -15.48 12.33 -17.05
CA LEU A 142 -14.02 12.43 -17.07
C LEU A 142 -13.67 13.82 -16.52
N HIS A 143 -12.68 13.90 -15.61
CA HIS A 143 -12.27 15.08 -14.84
C HIS A 143 -13.21 15.44 -13.68
N GLY A 144 -13.13 14.65 -12.61
CA GLY A 144 -13.59 15.04 -11.28
C GLY A 144 -12.58 14.52 -10.26
N SER A 145 -11.58 15.34 -9.93
CA SER A 145 -10.84 15.18 -8.68
C SER A 145 -11.87 15.36 -7.57
N SER A 146 -12.40 14.26 -7.03
CA SER A 146 -13.11 14.27 -5.76
C SER A 146 -12.09 14.64 -4.70
N THR A 147 -11.77 15.94 -4.59
CA THR A 147 -10.91 16.47 -3.54
C THR A 147 -11.66 16.23 -2.25
N SER A 148 -11.24 15.20 -1.51
CA SER A 148 -11.65 15.04 -0.12
C SER A 148 -11.41 16.36 0.60
N PRO A 149 -12.29 16.75 1.54
CA PRO A 149 -12.09 17.98 2.29
C PRO A 149 -10.68 18.01 2.88
N PRO A 150 -9.99 19.17 2.84
CA PRO A 150 -8.66 19.30 3.40
C PRO A 150 -8.71 18.97 4.89
N LEU A 151 -7.65 18.33 5.38
CA LEU A 151 -7.52 17.96 6.78
C LEU A 151 -7.31 19.26 7.57
N PRO A 152 -7.91 19.41 8.77
CA PRO A 152 -7.73 20.60 9.58
C PRO A 152 -6.22 20.90 9.78
N PRO A 153 -5.78 22.17 9.71
CA PRO A 153 -4.36 22.52 9.76
C PRO A 153 -3.61 21.92 10.96
N GLY A 154 -4.28 21.83 12.11
CA GLY A 154 -3.74 21.24 13.31
C GLY A 154 -3.44 19.74 13.19
N THR A 155 -4.27 18.98 12.46
CA THR A 155 -3.99 17.56 12.22
C THR A 155 -2.74 17.36 11.38
N GLN A 156 -2.41 18.26 10.46
CA GLN A 156 -1.18 18.18 9.66
C GLN A 156 0.09 18.23 10.53
N ARG A 157 0.03 18.78 11.74
CA ARG A 157 1.13 18.76 12.71
C ARG A 157 1.44 17.37 13.27
N LEU A 158 0.48 16.45 13.20
CA LEU A 158 0.65 15.06 13.63
C LEU A 158 1.41 14.23 12.59
N LEU A 159 1.40 14.63 11.32
CA LEU A 159 1.98 13.84 10.23
C LEU A 159 3.46 13.51 10.47
N PRO A 160 4.35 14.45 10.83
CA PRO A 160 5.75 14.11 11.09
C PRO A 160 5.95 13.06 12.21
N PHE A 161 5.11 13.09 13.25
CA PHE A 161 5.15 12.09 14.32
C PHE A 161 4.66 10.72 13.84
N ILE A 162 3.60 10.69 13.03
CA ILE A 162 3.11 9.46 12.40
C ILE A 162 4.19 8.88 11.48
N GLU A 163 4.76 9.69 10.60
CA GLU A 163 5.86 9.25 9.74
C GLU A 163 7.04 8.70 10.54
N ALA A 164 7.39 9.33 11.67
CA ALA A 164 8.48 8.90 12.53
C ALA A 164 8.20 7.52 13.15
N PHE A 165 6.99 7.31 13.67
CA PHE A 165 6.55 6.02 14.18
C PHE A 165 6.62 4.91 13.12
N PHE A 166 6.14 5.19 11.90
CA PHE A 166 6.14 4.20 10.82
C PHE A 166 7.55 3.86 10.34
N VAL A 167 8.45 4.85 10.24
CA VAL A 167 9.87 4.63 9.90
C VAL A 167 10.56 3.74 10.93
N LEU A 168 10.30 3.94 12.23
CA LEU A 168 10.85 3.08 13.29
C LEU A 168 10.26 1.66 13.22
N CYS A 169 8.95 1.53 13.03
CA CYS A 169 8.28 0.24 12.89
C CYS A 169 8.80 -0.57 11.71
N GLU A 170 9.09 0.08 10.58
CA GLU A 170 9.69 -0.59 9.42
C GLU A 170 11.03 -1.23 9.75
N LYS A 171 11.85 -0.57 10.58
CA LYS A 171 13.16 -1.09 11.02
C LYS A 171 13.06 -2.19 12.05
N LEU A 172 12.12 -2.11 12.98
CA LEU A 172 11.84 -3.20 13.91
C LEU A 172 11.44 -4.48 13.15
N GLN A 173 10.55 -4.39 12.15
CA GLN A 173 10.08 -5.55 11.41
C GLN A 173 11.08 -6.10 10.38
N ALA A 174 11.86 -5.24 9.72
CA ALA A 174 12.94 -5.71 8.85
C ALA A 174 13.91 -6.62 9.63
N ASN A 175 14.16 -6.29 10.90
CA ASN A 175 15.06 -7.03 11.77
C ASN A 175 14.46 -8.34 12.30
N GLU A 176 13.14 -8.44 12.48
CA GLU A 176 12.45 -9.70 12.79
C GLU A 176 12.48 -10.67 11.60
N SER A 177 12.27 -10.18 10.37
CA SER A 177 12.26 -11.03 9.18
C SER A 177 13.63 -11.67 8.85
N ILE A 178 14.73 -11.06 9.27
CA ILE A 178 16.09 -11.61 9.12
C ILE A 178 16.31 -12.84 10.02
N MET A 179 15.58 -12.97 11.13
CA MET A 179 15.65 -14.14 12.02
C MET A 179 14.74 -15.29 11.56
N GLN A 180 13.89 -15.06 10.55
CA GLN A 180 12.88 -16.02 10.07
C GLN A 180 13.16 -16.55 8.65
N GLN A 181 14.25 -16.13 8.01
CA GLN A 181 14.59 -16.57 6.65
C GLN A 181 15.07 -18.03 6.52
N ASP A 182 15.23 -18.77 7.63
CA ASP A 182 15.53 -20.21 7.57
C ASP A 182 14.29 -21.10 7.33
N HIS A 183 13.06 -20.57 7.39
CA HIS A 183 11.87 -21.33 7.02
C HIS A 183 10.75 -20.39 6.54
N ASP A 184 10.59 -20.26 5.21
CA ASP A 184 9.31 -20.40 4.49
C ASP A 184 9.34 -19.70 3.12
N ASN A 185 9.81 -20.44 2.11
CA ASN A 185 9.42 -20.20 0.72
C ASN A 185 8.10 -20.92 0.46
N ALA A 186 6.96 -20.22 0.56
CA ALA A 186 5.69 -20.77 0.10
C ALA A 186 4.80 -19.71 -0.56
N THR A 187 4.76 -19.77 -1.88
CA THR A 187 3.83 -19.10 -2.78
C THR A 187 2.35 -19.34 -2.43
N ALA A 188 1.55 -18.28 -2.59
CA ALA A 188 0.12 -18.23 -2.91
C ALA A 188 -0.72 -19.50 -2.68
N ARG A 189 -1.49 -19.53 -1.60
CA ARG A 189 -2.67 -20.38 -1.51
C ARG A 189 -3.70 -19.76 -0.58
N GLU A 190 -4.75 -19.18 -1.15
CA GLU A 190 -6.05 -19.03 -0.49
C GLU A 190 -7.13 -18.76 -1.54
N VAL A 191 -7.59 -19.84 -2.17
CA VAL A 191 -8.93 -19.93 -2.74
C VAL A 191 -9.46 -21.32 -2.39
N LYS A 192 -10.75 -21.34 -2.02
CA LYS A 192 -11.69 -22.48 -1.89
C LYS A 192 -11.69 -23.15 -0.50
N GLU A 193 -12.81 -23.40 0.18
CA GLU A 193 -14.20 -23.68 -0.26
C GLU A 193 -15.25 -23.19 0.75
N SER A 194 -16.38 -22.69 0.25
CA SER A 194 -17.61 -22.48 1.01
C SER A 194 -18.66 -23.48 0.52
N ALA A 195 -19.01 -24.46 1.35
CA ALA A 195 -20.25 -25.21 1.24
C ALA A 195 -20.60 -25.85 2.60
N GLY A 196 -21.73 -25.42 3.19
CA GLY A 196 -22.60 -26.27 4.01
C GLY A 196 -22.31 -26.45 5.52
N CYS A 197 -23.09 -25.72 6.31
CA CYS A 197 -23.70 -26.11 7.61
C CYS A 197 -22.83 -26.39 8.86
N SER A 198 -22.92 -25.43 9.79
CA SER A 198 -23.21 -25.60 11.23
C SER A 198 -22.42 -26.63 12.04
N ALA A 199 -21.28 -26.21 12.59
CA ALA A 199 -20.84 -26.61 13.93
C ALA A 199 -19.89 -25.53 14.49
N SER A 200 -20.18 -25.05 15.69
CA SER A 200 -19.32 -24.15 16.45
C SER A 200 -17.96 -24.79 16.71
N MET A 201 -16.85 -24.17 16.31
CA MET A 201 -15.51 -24.43 16.87
C MET A 201 -14.61 -23.20 16.76
N SER A 202 -14.29 -22.66 17.94
CA SER A 202 -13.01 -22.06 18.35
C SER A 202 -11.99 -21.74 17.27
N GLY A 203 -11.63 -20.46 17.17
CA GLY A 203 -10.51 -19.98 16.37
C GLY A 203 -9.19 -20.67 16.72
N LYS A 204 -8.44 -21.03 15.67
CA LYS A 204 -7.02 -21.34 15.71
C LYS A 204 -6.37 -20.56 14.57
N PHE A 205 -5.93 -19.35 14.87
CA PHE A 205 -4.86 -18.72 14.12
C PHE A 205 -3.54 -19.05 14.83
N CYS A 206 -2.55 -19.35 14.00
CA CYS A 206 -1.21 -19.82 14.30
C CYS A 206 -0.53 -18.99 15.41
N GLY A 207 -0.20 -19.65 16.53
CA GLY A 207 0.80 -19.17 17.49
C GLY A 207 2.18 -19.75 17.10
N ASP A 208 3.30 -19.35 17.67
CA ASP A 208 3.53 -18.48 18.80
C ASP A 208 5.04 -18.18 18.79
N SER A 209 5.44 -16.93 18.70
CA SER A 209 6.77 -16.44 19.11
C SER A 209 6.62 -15.03 19.67
N GLN A 210 5.55 -14.80 20.40
CA GLN A 210 5.32 -13.59 21.16
C GLN A 210 5.73 -13.85 22.61
N ARG A 211 7.03 -13.97 22.86
CA ARG A 211 7.54 -13.86 24.23
C ARG A 211 7.51 -12.39 24.66
N LYS A 212 6.41 -12.03 25.34
CA LYS A 212 6.30 -11.02 26.42
C LYS A 212 6.88 -9.61 26.17
N LEU A 213 5.99 -8.69 25.79
CA LEU A 213 5.77 -7.43 26.52
C LEU A 213 4.34 -6.92 26.19
N ASP A 214 3.41 -7.38 27.00
CA ASP A 214 1.98 -7.08 26.94
C ASP A 214 1.75 -5.64 27.44
N GLY A 215 1.82 -4.67 26.53
CA GLY A 215 1.60 -3.26 26.84
C GLY A 215 2.08 -2.26 25.78
N GLY A 216 3.08 -2.61 24.97
CA GLY A 216 3.68 -1.69 23.99
C GLY A 216 2.79 -1.37 22.78
N VAL A 217 2.96 -0.17 22.22
CA VAL A 217 2.33 0.26 20.97
C VAL A 217 2.98 -0.48 19.80
N THR A 218 2.31 -1.54 19.32
CA THR A 218 2.73 -2.25 18.11
C THR A 218 2.23 -1.53 16.85
N PHE A 219 2.95 -1.69 15.73
CA PHE A 219 2.54 -1.20 14.41
C PHE A 219 1.08 -1.55 14.11
N THR A 220 0.70 -2.83 14.25
CA THR A 220 -0.65 -3.30 13.91
C THR A 220 -1.71 -2.65 14.78
N ARG A 221 -1.50 -2.61 16.11
CA ARG A 221 -2.46 -2.00 17.06
C ARG A 221 -2.60 -0.51 16.81
N PHE A 222 -1.49 0.20 16.58
CA PHE A 222 -1.51 1.63 16.30
C PHE A 222 -2.20 1.94 14.97
N ALA A 223 -1.82 1.26 13.89
CA ALA A 223 -2.34 1.51 12.55
C ALA A 223 -3.81 1.08 12.40
N GLU A 224 -4.26 0.05 13.13
CA GLU A 224 -5.68 -0.30 13.24
C GLU A 224 -6.47 0.78 13.98
N LYS A 225 -5.99 1.22 15.15
CA LYS A 225 -6.66 2.24 15.96
C LYS A 225 -6.81 3.56 15.21
N HIS A 226 -5.78 3.99 14.49
CA HIS A 226 -5.69 5.29 13.83
C HIS A 226 -5.86 5.21 12.30
N ARG A 227 -6.54 4.15 11.84
CA ARG A 227 -6.73 3.86 10.41
C ARG A 227 -7.32 5.05 9.66
N ARG A 228 -8.26 5.77 10.28
CA ARG A 228 -9.04 6.80 9.60
C ARG A 228 -8.19 8.02 9.28
N LEU A 229 -7.44 8.54 10.26
CA LEU A 229 -6.53 9.65 10.03
C LEU A 229 -5.38 9.26 9.08
N ALA A 230 -4.80 8.06 9.23
CA ALA A 230 -3.75 7.57 8.34
C ALA A 230 -4.22 7.53 6.86
N ASN A 231 -5.43 6.99 6.61
CA ASN A 231 -5.99 6.96 5.26
C ASN A 231 -6.36 8.36 4.73
N ALA A 232 -6.76 9.30 5.60
CA ALA A 232 -6.99 10.69 5.21
C ALA A 232 -5.69 11.36 4.74
N PHE A 233 -4.56 11.12 5.41
CA PHE A 233 -3.26 11.60 4.95
C PHE A 233 -2.84 10.99 3.61
N ILE A 234 -2.99 9.68 3.45
CA ILE A 234 -2.67 9.01 2.18
C ILE A 234 -3.52 9.56 1.03
N ARG A 235 -4.80 9.85 1.29
CA ARG A 235 -5.70 10.42 0.28
C ARG A 235 -5.24 11.80 -0.20
N GLN A 236 -4.71 12.62 0.71
CA GLN A 236 -4.18 13.95 0.39
C GLN A 236 -2.79 13.90 -0.24
N ASN A 237 -1.96 12.94 0.18
CA ASN A 237 -0.61 12.77 -0.31
C ASN A 237 -0.32 11.28 -0.56
N PRO A 238 -0.69 10.74 -1.74
CA PRO A 238 -0.48 9.33 -2.07
C PRO A 238 1.00 8.90 -2.04
N GLY A 239 1.93 9.84 -2.22
CA GLY A 239 3.37 9.59 -2.18
C GLY A 239 3.88 9.13 -0.81
N LEU A 240 3.08 9.26 0.26
CA LEU A 240 3.40 8.73 1.58
C LEU A 240 3.56 7.19 1.57
N LEU A 241 2.76 6.48 0.76
CA LEU A 241 2.84 5.01 0.63
C LEU A 241 4.13 4.54 -0.05
N GLU A 242 4.83 5.42 -0.77
CA GLU A 242 6.13 5.11 -1.39
C GLU A 242 7.31 5.55 -0.51
N LYS A 243 7.04 6.19 0.63
CA LYS A 243 8.05 6.80 1.51
C LYS A 243 7.84 6.33 2.95
N SER A 244 7.50 7.25 3.86
CA SER A 244 7.42 7.06 5.30
C SER A 244 6.30 6.13 5.77
N LEU A 245 5.25 5.91 4.97
CA LEU A 245 4.17 4.96 5.27
C LEU A 245 4.24 3.70 4.39
N SER A 246 5.40 3.38 3.79
CA SER A 246 5.65 2.15 3.02
C SER A 246 5.22 0.88 3.75
N MET A 247 5.39 0.87 5.08
CA MET A 247 5.00 -0.21 5.97
C MET A 247 3.50 -0.57 5.86
N MET A 248 2.62 0.37 5.51
CA MET A 248 1.20 0.06 5.27
C MET A 248 0.98 -0.90 4.09
N LEU A 249 1.89 -0.92 3.11
CA LEU A 249 1.80 -1.84 1.96
C LEU A 249 2.04 -3.30 2.37
N LYS A 250 2.72 -3.56 3.50
CA LYS A 250 2.84 -4.91 4.08
C LYS A 250 1.59 -5.35 4.85
N ALA A 251 0.66 -4.41 5.13
CA ALA A 251 -0.65 -4.71 5.71
C ALA A 251 -1.79 -4.07 4.90
N PRO A 252 -2.05 -4.51 3.64
CA PRO A 252 -3.03 -3.88 2.73
C PRO A 252 -4.46 -3.81 3.27
N ARG A 253 -4.79 -4.65 4.26
CA ARG A 253 -6.07 -4.62 4.96
C ARG A 253 -6.33 -3.29 5.66
N LEU A 254 -5.28 -2.55 6.05
CA LEU A 254 -5.34 -1.25 6.74
C LEU A 254 -5.50 -0.05 5.79
N ILE A 255 -5.36 -0.25 4.49
CA ILE A 255 -5.50 0.80 3.47
C ILE A 255 -6.91 0.74 2.88
N ASP A 256 -7.58 1.89 2.81
CA ASP A 256 -8.89 2.05 2.21
C ASP A 256 -8.86 1.80 0.70
N PHE A 257 -9.98 1.36 0.15
CA PHE A 257 -10.07 0.90 -1.24
C PHE A 257 -9.68 1.99 -2.25
N ASP A 258 -10.09 3.23 -2.02
CA ASP A 258 -9.78 4.36 -2.89
C ASP A 258 -8.28 4.68 -2.91
N ASN A 259 -7.62 4.63 -1.74
CA ASN A 259 -6.17 4.77 -1.61
C ASN A 259 -5.42 3.64 -2.31
N LYS A 260 -5.86 2.37 -2.12
CA LYS A 260 -5.29 1.22 -2.85
C LYS A 260 -5.44 1.38 -4.36
N ARG A 261 -6.62 1.83 -4.83
CA ARG A 261 -6.90 2.08 -6.25
C ARG A 261 -6.02 3.20 -6.80
N ALA A 262 -5.84 4.29 -6.06
CA ALA A 262 -4.99 5.41 -6.45
C ALA A 262 -3.51 4.97 -6.55
N TYR A 263 -3.01 4.25 -5.54
CA TYR A 263 -1.67 3.69 -5.53
C TYR A 263 -1.43 2.73 -6.70
N PHE A 264 -2.34 1.77 -6.91
CA PHE A 264 -2.26 0.82 -8.03
C PHE A 264 -2.21 1.56 -9.39
N ARG A 265 -3.12 2.52 -9.62
CA ARG A 265 -3.13 3.32 -10.85
C ARG A 265 -1.84 4.12 -11.04
N SER A 266 -1.28 4.69 -9.97
CA SER A 266 0.00 5.40 -10.02
C SER A 266 1.13 4.48 -10.48
N ARG A 267 1.23 3.28 -9.89
CA ARG A 267 2.24 2.28 -10.26
C ARG A 267 2.12 1.80 -11.70
N ILE A 268 0.89 1.55 -12.16
CA ILE A 268 0.63 1.16 -13.56
C ILE A 268 1.04 2.29 -14.51
N ARG A 269 0.74 3.56 -14.19
CA ARG A 269 1.17 4.71 -15.01
C ARG A 269 2.68 4.85 -15.05
N GLN A 270 3.37 4.77 -13.90
CA GLN A 270 4.84 4.83 -13.85
C GLN A 270 5.48 3.77 -14.75
N GLN A 271 4.95 2.54 -14.77
CA GLN A 271 5.42 1.48 -15.66
C GLN A 271 5.10 1.73 -17.13
N HIS A 272 3.94 2.35 -17.42
CA HIS A 272 3.53 2.68 -18.77
C HIS A 272 4.34 3.87 -19.35
N ASP A 273 4.64 4.90 -18.56
CA ASP A 273 5.42 6.05 -19.02
C ASP A 273 6.86 5.67 -19.40
N GLN A 274 7.37 4.57 -18.84
CA GLN A 274 8.67 3.98 -19.21
C GLN A 274 8.62 3.15 -20.50
N GLN A 275 7.43 2.83 -21.01
CA GLN A 275 7.23 1.96 -22.17
C GLN A 275 6.25 2.61 -23.16
N LEU A 276 6.78 3.26 -24.20
CA LEU A 276 5.98 3.87 -25.25
C LEU A 276 5.34 2.81 -26.15
N SER A 277 4.21 2.24 -25.73
CA SER A 277 3.40 1.36 -26.57
C SER A 277 2.50 2.19 -27.50
N GLY A 278 2.57 1.91 -28.80
CA GLY A 278 1.67 2.52 -29.79
C GLY A 278 0.21 2.10 -29.60
N PRO A 279 -0.74 2.77 -30.27
CA PRO A 279 -2.16 2.39 -30.20
C PRO A 279 -2.38 0.99 -30.78
N LEU A 280 -3.11 0.15 -30.05
CA LEU A 280 -3.51 -1.19 -30.47
C LEU A 280 -4.85 -1.11 -31.18
N ARG A 281 -4.90 -1.44 -32.48
CA ARG A 281 -6.15 -1.41 -33.27
C ARG A 281 -6.67 -2.81 -33.51
N ILE A 282 -7.98 -3.00 -33.33
CA ILE A 282 -8.69 -4.23 -33.70
C ILE A 282 -9.95 -3.90 -34.51
N SER A 283 -10.29 -4.77 -35.46
CA SER A 283 -11.47 -4.65 -36.31
C SER A 283 -12.34 -5.89 -36.21
N VAL A 284 -13.53 -5.77 -35.62
CA VAL A 284 -14.37 -6.91 -35.23
C VAL A 284 -15.76 -6.80 -35.82
N ARG A 285 -16.41 -7.95 -36.07
CA ARG A 285 -17.83 -8.01 -36.44
C ARG A 285 -18.64 -8.23 -35.16
N ARG A 286 -19.75 -7.50 -34.98
CA ARG A 286 -20.62 -7.64 -33.80
C ARG A 286 -21.07 -9.09 -33.57
N ALA A 287 -21.44 -9.79 -34.65
CA ALA A 287 -21.91 -11.17 -34.61
C ALA A 287 -20.83 -12.20 -34.22
N TYR A 288 -19.54 -11.85 -34.35
CA TYR A 288 -18.40 -12.74 -34.09
C TYR A 288 -17.40 -12.07 -33.14
N ILE A 289 -17.91 -11.27 -32.19
CA ILE A 289 -17.07 -10.41 -31.36
C ILE A 289 -16.04 -11.21 -30.54
N LEU A 290 -16.41 -12.40 -30.06
CA LEU A 290 -15.52 -13.25 -29.27
C LEU A 290 -14.40 -13.82 -30.15
N GLU A 291 -14.76 -14.43 -31.28
CA GLU A 291 -13.84 -15.08 -32.20
C GLU A 291 -12.89 -14.06 -32.86
N ASP A 292 -13.42 -12.95 -33.35
CA ASP A 292 -12.63 -11.91 -34.01
C ASP A 292 -11.66 -11.24 -33.02
N SER A 293 -12.09 -11.00 -31.77
CA SER A 293 -11.22 -10.46 -30.72
C SER A 293 -10.13 -11.46 -30.31
N TYR A 294 -10.50 -12.72 -30.12
CA TYR A 294 -9.57 -13.80 -29.79
C TYR A 294 -8.48 -13.92 -30.87
N ASN A 295 -8.87 -13.99 -32.14
CA ASN A 295 -7.92 -14.14 -33.25
C ASN A 295 -6.95 -12.94 -33.34
N GLN A 296 -7.41 -11.72 -33.07
CA GLN A 296 -6.59 -10.52 -33.17
C GLN A 296 -5.68 -10.25 -31.97
N LEU A 297 -6.07 -10.71 -30.79
CA LEU A 297 -5.37 -10.40 -29.53
C LEU A 297 -4.53 -11.56 -28.99
N ARG A 298 -4.87 -12.83 -29.28
CA ARG A 298 -4.22 -14.00 -28.66
C ARG A 298 -2.71 -14.07 -28.89
N MET A 299 -2.22 -13.66 -30.06
CA MET A 299 -0.79 -13.69 -30.43
C MET A 299 -0.08 -12.36 -30.19
N ARG A 300 -0.78 -11.30 -29.74
CA ARG A 300 -0.13 -10.01 -29.50
C ARG A 300 0.88 -10.14 -28.36
N PRO A 301 2.05 -9.49 -28.43
CA PRO A 301 2.95 -9.34 -27.28
C PRO A 301 2.27 -8.61 -26.11
N THR A 302 2.73 -8.87 -24.89
CA THR A 302 2.21 -8.19 -23.68
C THR A 302 2.42 -6.67 -23.74
N GLN A 303 3.51 -6.20 -24.37
CA GLN A 303 3.79 -4.77 -24.49
C GLN A 303 2.77 -4.06 -25.40
N ASP A 304 2.35 -4.69 -26.50
CA ASP A 304 1.33 -4.12 -27.40
C ASP A 304 -0.01 -3.94 -26.67
N LEU A 305 -0.39 -4.90 -25.81
CA LEU A 305 -1.63 -4.84 -25.05
C LEU A 305 -1.70 -3.70 -24.02
N LYS A 306 -0.54 -3.17 -23.61
CA LYS A 306 -0.49 -2.01 -22.70
C LYS A 306 -0.82 -0.70 -23.41
N GLY A 307 -0.77 -0.68 -24.75
CA GLY A 307 -1.11 0.50 -25.54
C GLY A 307 -2.61 0.81 -25.51
N ARG A 308 -2.96 2.02 -25.97
CA ARG A 308 -4.37 2.44 -26.06
C ARG A 308 -5.12 1.59 -27.09
N LEU A 309 -6.11 0.82 -26.63
CA LEU A 309 -6.97 0.00 -27.49
C LEU A 309 -7.99 0.87 -28.24
N ASN A 310 -7.99 0.75 -29.57
CA ASN A 310 -8.93 1.37 -30.49
C ASN A 310 -9.70 0.28 -31.22
N VAL A 311 -11.00 0.21 -31.00
CA VAL A 311 -11.88 -0.78 -31.62
C VAL A 311 -12.61 -0.17 -32.81
N GLN A 312 -12.70 -0.93 -33.90
CA GLN A 312 -13.54 -0.64 -35.05
C GLN A 312 -14.54 -1.79 -35.28
N PHE A 313 -15.82 -1.46 -35.44
CA PHE A 313 -16.81 -2.42 -35.91
C PHE A 313 -16.85 -2.40 -37.45
N GLN A 314 -16.75 -3.58 -38.06
CA GLN A 314 -16.73 -3.70 -39.52
C GLN A 314 -18.06 -3.25 -40.14
N GLY A 315 -17.99 -2.38 -41.14
CA GLY A 315 -19.17 -1.85 -41.83
C GLY A 315 -19.94 -0.76 -41.07
N GLU A 316 -19.39 -0.25 -39.97
CA GLU A 316 -20.02 0.79 -39.15
C GLU A 316 -19.17 2.07 -39.15
N GLU A 317 -19.81 3.22 -39.24
CA GLU A 317 -19.14 4.51 -39.10
C GLU A 317 -18.76 4.75 -37.63
N GLY A 318 -17.46 4.80 -37.35
CA GLY A 318 -16.95 5.04 -36.01
C GLY A 318 -16.80 6.53 -35.72
N ILE A 319 -17.72 7.08 -34.94
CA ILE A 319 -17.73 8.51 -34.58
C ILE A 319 -16.80 8.80 -33.38
N ASP A 320 -16.85 7.96 -32.34
CA ASP A 320 -16.02 8.11 -31.13
C ASP A 320 -15.27 6.82 -30.78
N ALA A 321 -13.94 6.84 -30.96
CA ALA A 321 -13.07 5.72 -30.63
C ALA A 321 -13.15 5.32 -29.14
N GLY A 322 -13.44 6.25 -28.23
CA GLY A 322 -13.62 5.96 -26.81
C GLY A 322 -14.91 5.18 -26.52
N GLY A 323 -16.03 5.66 -27.07
CA GLY A 323 -17.34 5.00 -27.02
C GLY A 323 -17.32 3.58 -27.60
N LEU A 324 -16.68 3.39 -28.76
CA LEU A 324 -16.59 2.08 -29.40
C LEU A 324 -15.79 1.06 -28.56
N THR A 325 -14.66 1.47 -27.97
CA THR A 325 -13.89 0.58 -27.09
C THR A 325 -14.69 0.22 -25.83
N ARG A 326 -15.45 1.16 -25.25
CA ARG A 326 -16.33 0.88 -24.10
C ARG A 326 -17.44 -0.12 -24.46
N GLU A 327 -18.07 0.07 -25.62
CA GLU A 327 -19.09 -0.85 -26.12
C GLU A 327 -18.51 -2.26 -26.37
N TRP A 328 -17.32 -2.34 -26.97
CA TRP A 328 -16.64 -3.61 -27.20
C TRP A 328 -16.44 -4.41 -25.91
N TYR A 329 -15.95 -3.79 -24.83
CA TYR A 329 -15.82 -4.47 -23.53
C TYR A 329 -17.17 -4.97 -22.99
N GLN A 330 -18.26 -4.20 -23.16
CA GLN A 330 -19.60 -4.60 -22.74
C GLN A 330 -20.14 -5.79 -23.53
N LEU A 331 -19.98 -5.79 -24.86
CA LEU A 331 -20.44 -6.88 -25.71
C LEU A 331 -19.59 -8.14 -25.51
N LEU A 332 -18.28 -8.00 -25.48
CA LEU A 332 -17.36 -9.13 -25.31
C LEU A 332 -17.57 -9.81 -23.96
N SER A 333 -17.69 -9.04 -22.86
CA SER A 333 -17.96 -9.63 -21.54
C SER A 333 -19.28 -10.42 -21.50
N ARG A 334 -20.35 -9.94 -22.14
CA ARG A 334 -21.61 -10.68 -22.23
C ARG A 334 -21.46 -12.02 -22.94
N VAL A 335 -20.72 -12.06 -24.06
CA VAL A 335 -20.52 -13.29 -24.83
C VAL A 335 -19.58 -14.27 -24.10
N ILE A 336 -18.54 -13.79 -23.42
CA ILE A 336 -17.62 -14.63 -22.62
C ILE A 336 -18.38 -15.42 -21.54
N PHE A 337 -19.34 -14.77 -20.87
CA PHE A 337 -20.13 -15.35 -19.79
C PHE A 337 -21.45 -15.98 -20.26
N ASP A 338 -21.70 -16.00 -21.57
CA ASP A 338 -22.85 -16.69 -22.13
C ASP A 338 -22.69 -18.21 -22.06
N LYS A 339 -23.79 -18.93 -21.83
CA LYS A 339 -23.77 -20.39 -21.72
C LYS A 339 -23.31 -21.06 -23.02
N GLY A 340 -23.59 -20.44 -24.17
CA GLY A 340 -23.19 -20.93 -25.49
C GLY A 340 -21.69 -20.87 -25.75
N ALA A 341 -20.94 -19.99 -25.06
CA ALA A 341 -19.48 -19.95 -25.17
C ALA A 341 -18.78 -21.12 -24.45
N LEU A 342 -19.50 -21.81 -23.55
CA LEU A 342 -19.02 -22.95 -22.75
C LEU A 342 -17.78 -22.66 -21.87
N LEU A 343 -17.34 -21.40 -21.75
CA LEU A 343 -16.16 -21.02 -20.96
C LEU A 343 -16.45 -20.89 -19.47
N PHE A 344 -17.56 -20.25 -19.10
CA PHE A 344 -17.95 -20.01 -17.72
C PHE A 344 -19.35 -20.54 -17.44
N THR A 345 -19.62 -20.86 -16.17
CA THR A 345 -20.94 -21.27 -15.69
C THR A 345 -21.28 -20.52 -14.42
N THR A 346 -22.57 -20.36 -14.13
CA THR A 346 -23.03 -19.66 -12.94
C THR A 346 -22.90 -20.53 -11.68
N VAL A 347 -22.70 -19.88 -10.53
CA VAL A 347 -22.63 -20.53 -9.21
C VAL A 347 -23.65 -19.88 -8.27
N GLY A 348 -24.29 -20.69 -7.43
CA GLY A 348 -25.19 -20.24 -6.38
C GLY A 348 -26.39 -19.47 -6.93
N ASN A 349 -26.47 -18.17 -6.63
CA ASN A 349 -27.59 -17.28 -6.96
C ASN A 349 -27.58 -16.75 -8.40
N ASN A 350 -26.81 -17.34 -9.31
CA ASN A 350 -26.65 -16.89 -10.71
C ASN A 350 -26.05 -15.48 -10.89
N ALA A 351 -25.54 -14.85 -9.84
CA ALA A 351 -24.84 -13.56 -9.93
C ALA A 351 -23.31 -13.70 -9.99
N THR A 352 -22.79 -14.92 -9.78
CA THR A 352 -21.36 -15.21 -9.79
C THR A 352 -21.04 -16.29 -10.82
N PHE A 353 -19.86 -16.20 -11.43
CA PHE A 353 -19.40 -17.11 -12.48
C PHE A 353 -18.13 -17.84 -12.03
N GLN A 354 -17.97 -19.08 -12.48
CA GLN A 354 -16.75 -19.85 -12.35
C GLN A 354 -16.38 -20.48 -13.70
N PRO A 355 -15.10 -20.85 -13.94
CA PRO A 355 -14.73 -21.63 -15.12
C PRO A 355 -15.61 -22.87 -15.24
N ASN A 356 -16.15 -23.11 -16.44
CA ASN A 356 -17.00 -24.26 -16.70
C ASN A 356 -16.16 -25.54 -16.63
N PRO A 357 -16.47 -26.51 -15.76
CA PRO A 357 -15.77 -27.80 -15.70
C PRO A 357 -15.85 -28.58 -17.03
N ASN A 358 -16.89 -28.31 -17.82
CA ASN A 358 -17.12 -28.92 -19.13
C ASN A 358 -16.60 -28.06 -20.29
N SER A 359 -15.72 -27.09 -20.04
CA SER A 359 -15.15 -26.23 -21.09
C SER A 359 -14.37 -26.99 -22.16
N VAL A 360 -13.98 -28.24 -21.90
CA VAL A 360 -13.33 -29.14 -22.88
C VAL A 360 -14.12 -29.32 -24.18
N TYR A 361 -15.45 -29.14 -24.14
CA TYR A 361 -16.29 -29.19 -25.34
C TYR A 361 -16.15 -27.96 -26.24
N GLN A 362 -15.51 -26.90 -25.75
CA GLN A 362 -15.07 -25.78 -26.57
C GLN A 362 -13.65 -26.03 -27.09
N THR A 363 -13.49 -25.98 -28.41
CA THR A 363 -12.18 -26.12 -29.05
C THR A 363 -11.26 -24.97 -28.60
N GLU A 364 -10.00 -25.28 -28.30
CA GLU A 364 -9.01 -24.30 -27.78
C GLU A 364 -9.42 -23.62 -26.45
N HIS A 365 -10.27 -24.22 -25.61
CA HIS A 365 -10.77 -23.58 -24.37
C HIS A 365 -9.68 -23.01 -23.46
N LEU A 366 -8.52 -23.68 -23.31
CA LEU A 366 -7.40 -23.15 -22.51
C LEU A 366 -6.83 -21.85 -23.09
N SER A 367 -6.75 -21.76 -24.42
CA SER A 367 -6.30 -20.55 -25.11
C SER A 367 -7.34 -19.43 -24.96
N TYR A 368 -8.63 -19.76 -25.01
CA TYR A 368 -9.70 -18.81 -24.69
C TYR A 368 -9.62 -18.32 -23.25
N PHE A 369 -9.40 -19.18 -22.25
CA PHE A 369 -9.22 -18.72 -20.87
C PHE A 369 -8.01 -17.78 -20.73
N LYS A 370 -6.89 -18.09 -21.38
CA LYS A 370 -5.72 -17.20 -21.42
C LYS A 370 -6.07 -15.86 -22.07
N PHE A 371 -6.82 -15.87 -23.17
CA PHE A 371 -7.29 -14.64 -23.82
C PHE A 371 -8.21 -13.82 -22.91
N VAL A 372 -9.21 -14.44 -22.27
CA VAL A 372 -10.12 -13.78 -21.33
C VAL A 372 -9.36 -13.15 -20.17
N GLY A 373 -8.33 -13.83 -19.62
CA GLY A 373 -7.52 -13.26 -18.54
C GLY A 373 -6.60 -12.11 -18.96
N ARG A 374 -6.36 -11.93 -20.27
CA ARG A 374 -5.57 -10.80 -20.81
C ARG A 374 -6.42 -9.56 -21.10
N VAL A 375 -7.70 -9.75 -21.39
CA VAL A 375 -8.70 -8.69 -21.61
C VAL A 375 -9.12 -8.10 -20.28
#